data_AF-A0A2I0PJ83-F1
#
_entry.id   AF-A0A2I0PJ83-F1
#
_cell.length_a   1.000
_cell.length_b   1.000
_cell.length_c   1.000
_cell.angle_alpha   90.00
_cell.angle_beta   90.00
_cell.angle_gamma   90.00
#
_symmetry.space_group_name_H-M   'P 1'
#
loop_
_entity.id
_entity.type
_entity.pdbx_description
1 polymer ?
#
loop_
_entity_poly.entity_id
_entity_poly.type
_entity_poly.pdbx_seq_one_letter_code
_entity_poly.pdbx_strand_id
1 'polypeptide(L)' 'NAGGVTTSVLEMAQRSSNMHWSFDEVDSRLKRTMVDIYRNIDQMAKEYGFEGNYVVGANITGFIKVAKAMLAQGIV' A
#
# COMPACT_ATOMS: atom_id res chain seq x y z
N ASN A 1 -1.05 10.02 4.95
CA ASN A 1 -1.83 10.64 3.84
C ASN A 1 -2.11 9.68 2.67
N ALA A 2 -1.66 8.41 2.69
CA ALA A 2 -1.96 7.41 1.64
C ALA A 2 -3.45 7.02 1.50
N GLY A 3 -4.29 7.42 2.46
CA GLY A 3 -5.72 7.09 2.47
C GLY A 3 -6.47 7.60 1.23
N GLY A 4 -6.21 8.83 0.77
CA GLY A 4 -6.87 9.38 -0.41
C GLY A 4 -6.57 8.59 -1.69
N VAL A 5 -5.30 8.21 -1.89
CA VAL A 5 -4.90 7.35 -3.02
C VAL A 5 -5.53 5.96 -2.89
N THR A 6 -5.59 5.42 -1.67
CA THR A 6 -6.23 4.13 -1.40
C THR A 6 -7.72 4.16 -1.74
N THR A 7 -8.44 5.22 -1.36
CA THR A 7 -9.86 5.37 -1.71
C THR A 7 -10.06 5.50 -3.22
N SER A 8 -9.17 6.19 -3.96
CA SER A 8 -9.23 6.22 -5.43
C SER A 8 -9.02 4.83 -6.05
N VAL A 9 -8.14 4.00 -5.48
CA VAL A 9 -7.98 2.60 -5.92
C VAL A 9 -9.24 1.78 -5.65
N LEU A 10 -9.88 1.97 -4.50
CA LEU A 10 -11.16 1.31 -4.17
C LEU A 10 -12.28 1.76 -5.12
N GLU A 11 -12.33 3.04 -5.49
CA GLU A 11 -13.26 3.57 -6.50
C GLU A 11 -13.03 2.91 -7.88
N MET A 12 -11.78 2.83 -8.33
CA MET A 12 -11.45 2.14 -9.58
C MET A 12 -11.85 0.66 -9.55
N ALA A 13 -11.67 -0.02 -8.41
CA ALA A 13 -12.05 -1.42 -8.24
C ALA A 13 -13.57 -1.64 -8.28
N GLN A 14 -14.35 -0.75 -7.66
CA GLN A 14 -15.82 -0.75 -7.76
C GLN A 14 -16.26 -0.60 -9.22
N ARG A 15 -15.67 0.36 -9.94
CA ARG A 15 -15.98 0.62 -11.35
C ARG A 15 -15.63 -0.56 -12.26
N SER A 16 -14.46 -1.19 -12.06
CA SER A 16 -14.03 -2.30 -12.92
C SER A 16 -14.82 -3.59 -12.68
N SER A 17 -15.37 -3.77 -11.48
CA SER A 17 -16.17 -4.94 -11.09
C SER A 17 -17.69 -4.72 -11.16
N ASN A 18 -18.13 -3.51 -11.50
CA ASN A 18 -19.53 -3.08 -11.44
C ASN A 18 -20.19 -3.38 -10.07
N MET A 19 -19.42 -3.25 -8.99
CA MET A 19 -19.87 -3.43 -7.61
C MET A 19 -20.04 -2.08 -6.91
N HIS A 20 -21.02 -1.99 -6.02
CA HIS A 20 -21.21 -0.83 -5.15
C HIS A 20 -21.09 -1.28 -3.71
N TRP A 21 -20.12 -0.73 -2.98
CA TRP A 21 -19.92 -1.03 -1.57
C TRP A 21 -20.60 0.02 -0.70
N SER A 22 -21.06 -0.40 0.47
CA SER A 22 -21.53 0.54 1.50
C SER A 22 -20.36 1.38 2.03
N PHE A 23 -20.68 2.50 2.69
CA PHE A 23 -19.67 3.31 3.38
C PHE A 23 -18.85 2.47 4.38
N ASP A 24 -19.53 1.67 5.22
CA ASP A 24 -18.87 0.83 6.23
C ASP A 24 -17.92 -0.20 5.60
N GLU A 25 -18.30 -0.75 4.45
CA GLU A 25 -17.43 -1.66 3.72
C GLU A 25 -16.20 -0.94 3.17
N VAL A 26 -16.35 0.24 2.56
CA VAL A 26 -15.22 1.06 2.09
C VAL A 26 -14.30 1.45 3.25
N ASP A 27 -14.87 1.91 4.38
CA ASP A 27 -14.10 2.28 5.57
C ASP A 27 -13.33 1.08 6.15
N SER A 28 -13.97 -0.09 6.25
CA SER A 28 -13.31 -1.30 6.76
C SER A 28 -12.13 -1.74 5.87
N ARG A 29 -12.28 -1.64 4.54
CA ARG A 29 -11.23 -1.93 3.56
C ARG A 29 -10.10 -0.91 3.63
N LEU A 30 -10.44 0.38 3.74
CA LEU A 30 -9.47 1.45 3.92
C LEU A 30 -8.66 1.24 5.21
N LYS A 31 -9.33 1.03 6.35
CA LYS A 31 -8.69 0.82 7.64
C LYS A 31 -7.75 -0.37 7.63
N ARG A 32 -8.18 -1.51 7.05
CA ARG A 32 -7.33 -2.69 6.87
C ARG A 32 -6.08 -2.35 6.05
N THR A 33 -6.26 -1.68 4.91
CA THR A 33 -5.15 -1.30 4.03
C THR A 33 -4.15 -0.36 4.74
N MET A 34 -4.63 0.59 5.53
CA MET A 34 -3.77 1.49 6.29
C MET A 34 -2.96 0.76 7.38
N VAL A 35 -3.56 -0.22 8.05
CA VAL A 35 -2.85 -1.08 9.03
C VAL A 35 -1.79 -1.92 8.32
N ASP A 36 -2.10 -2.48 7.15
CA ASP A 36 -1.14 -3.28 6.38
C ASP A 36 0.02 -2.43 5.86
N ILE A 37 -0.24 -1.19 5.43
CA ILE A 37 0.81 -0.22 5.08
C ILE A 37 1.74 0.00 6.29
N TYR A 38 1.19 0.26 7.48
CA TYR A 38 2.00 0.47 8.68
C TYR A 38 2.84 -0.76 9.03
N ARG A 39 2.26 -1.96 9.03
CA ARG A 39 2.97 -3.21 9.33
C ARG A 39 4.13 -3.45 8.37
N ASN A 40 3.92 -3.20 7.08
CA ASN A 40 4.99 -3.35 6.08
C ASN A 40 6.11 -2.35 6.31
N ILE A 41 5.77 -1.09 6.62
CA ILE A 41 6.75 -0.04 6.92
C ILE A 41 7.60 -0.40 8.14
N ASP A 42 6.95 -0.83 9.24
CA ASP A 42 7.63 -1.22 10.47
C ASP A 42 8.55 -2.43 10.24
N GLN A 43 8.03 -3.45 9.55
CA GLN A 43 8.80 -4.65 9.20
C GLN A 43 10.00 -4.32 8.32
N MET A 44 9.84 -3.51 7.28
CA MET A 44 10.95 -3.11 6.39
C MET A 44 11.98 -2.25 7.11
N ALA A 45 11.54 -1.34 7.98
CA ALA A 45 12.46 -0.55 8.80
C ALA A 45 13.32 -1.47 9.67
N LYS A 46 12.70 -2.45 10.35
CA LYS A 46 13.40 -3.44 11.17
C LYS A 46 14.37 -4.32 10.37
N GLU A 47 13.90 -4.88 9.26
CA GLU A 47 14.68 -5.81 8.43
C GLU A 47 15.97 -5.17 7.90
N TYR A 48 15.93 -3.87 7.61
CA TYR A 48 17.07 -3.11 7.09
C TYR A 48 17.88 -2.39 8.19
N GLY A 49 17.65 -2.69 9.47
CA GLY A 49 18.44 -2.15 10.58
C GLY A 49 18.08 -0.73 11.03
N PHE A 50 16.88 -0.26 10.67
CA PHE A 50 16.34 1.05 11.00
C PHE A 50 15.07 0.95 11.86
N GLU A 51 14.98 -0.02 12.78
CA GLU A 51 13.80 -0.26 13.63
C GLU A 51 13.29 1.05 14.27
N GLY A 52 11.98 1.29 14.19
CA GLY A 52 11.33 2.54 14.64
C GLY A 52 11.45 3.74 13.69
N ASN A 53 12.28 3.67 12.64
CA ASN A 53 12.36 4.72 11.62
C ASN A 53 11.39 4.45 10.45
N TYR A 54 10.14 4.88 10.63
CA TYR A 54 9.08 4.67 9.66
C TYR A 54 9.27 5.45 8.35
N VAL A 55 10.02 6.55 8.36
CA VAL A 55 10.32 7.30 7.13
C VAL A 55 11.20 6.44 6.21
N VAL A 56 12.24 5.83 6.77
CA VAL A 56 13.11 4.90 6.04
C VAL A 56 12.32 3.66 5.61
N GLY A 57 11.53 3.06 6.53
CA GLY A 57 10.68 1.92 6.19
C GLY A 57 9.71 2.18 5.05
N ALA A 58 9.10 3.37 4.98
CA ALA A 58 8.19 3.76 3.91
C ALA A 58 8.90 3.87 2.55
N ASN A 59 10.07 4.49 2.53
CA ASN A 59 10.87 4.61 1.31
C ASN A 59 11.32 3.23 0.80
N ILE A 60 11.81 2.37 1.70
CA ILE A 60 12.24 1.00 1.36
C ILE A 60 11.06 0.19 0.82
N THR A 61 9.92 0.19 1.51
CA THR A 61 8.71 -0.55 1.11
C THR A 61 8.26 -0.14 -0.30
N GLY A 62 8.15 1.17 -0.55
CA GLY A 62 7.73 1.69 -1.85
C GLY A 62 8.72 1.36 -2.96
N PHE A 63 10.01 1.54 -2.71
CA PHE A 63 11.07 1.28 -3.67
C PHE A 63 11.14 -0.20 -4.06
N ILE A 64 11.19 -1.11 -3.09
CA ILE A 64 11.30 -2.56 -3.36
C ILE A 64 10.13 -3.05 -4.21
N LYS A 65 8.91 -2.58 -3.94
CA LYS A 65 7.72 -2.96 -4.70
C LYS A 65 7.85 -2.57 -6.19
N VAL A 66 8.29 -1.35 -6.47
CA VAL A 66 8.49 -0.86 -7.84
C VAL A 66 9.68 -1.55 -8.50
N ALA A 67 10.82 -1.66 -7.81
CA ALA A 67 12.02 -2.30 -8.35
C ALA A 67 11.76 -3.77 -8.72
N LYS A 68 11.04 -4.53 -7.89
CA LYS A 68 10.63 -5.91 -8.21
C LYS A 68 9.75 -5.97 -9.46
N ALA A 69 8.80 -5.05 -9.61
CA ALA A 69 7.94 -4.98 -10.79
C ALA A 69 8.73 -4.62 -12.05
N MET A 70 9.65 -3.66 -11.98
CA MET A 70 10.52 -3.28 -13.10
C MET A 70 11.42 -4.46 -13.53
N LEU A 71 12.05 -5.15 -12.57
CA LEU A 71 12.87 -6.33 -12.88
C LEU A 71 12.06 -7.46 -13.53
N ALA A 72 10.81 -7.65 -13.10
CA ALA A 72 9.93 -8.66 -13.68
C ALA A 72 9.44 -8.31 -15.10
N GLN A 73 9.32 -7.03 -15.43
CA GLN A 73 8.95 -6.57 -16.77
C GLN A 73 10.14 -6.50 -17.74
N GLY A 74 11.37 -6.58 -17.23
CA GLY A 74 12.58 -6.50 -18.05
C GLY A 74 12.90 -5.08 -18.54
N ILE A 75 13.75 -4.99 -19.55
CA ILE A 75 14.04 -3.71 -20.22
C ILE A 75 12.99 -3.52 -21.32
N VAL A 76 12.09 -2.57 -21.11
CA VAL A 76 10.99 -2.18 -22.01
C VAL A 76 11.12 -0.74 -22.44
#